data_AF-A0A511AHU5-F1
#
_entry.id   AF-A0A511AHU5-F1
#
_cell.length_a   1.000
_cell.length_b   1.000
_cell.length_c   1.000
_cell.angle_alpha   90.00
_cell.angle_beta   90.00
_cell.angle_gamma   90.00
#
_symmetry.space_group_name_H-M   'P 1'
#
loop_
_entity.id
_entity.type
_entity.pdbx_description
1 polymer ?
#
loop_
_entity_poly.entity_id
_entity_poly.type
_entity_poly.pdbx_seq_one_letter_code
_entity_poly.pdbx_strand_id
1 'polypeptide(L)'
;MHNAKRARAERAKSEVSLYEVPDDLDLREETYPTDLVCGCRIVQRLVSADFALVYFAIVWAKKVDVDEWEEQYSCDTGHGHFHEHVTGYRKPNDARILRPLYSHVDVQEFFDRGYDLVQDRHDQNCGGGH
;
A
#
# COMPACT_ATOMS: atom_id res chain seq x y z
N MET A 1 -14.04 37.31 -9.76
CA MET A 1 -13.99 35.85 -9.47
C MET A 1 -13.01 35.45 -8.35
N HIS A 2 -12.18 36.35 -7.79
CA HIS A 2 -11.17 36.00 -6.78
C HIS A 2 -11.71 35.85 -5.34
N ASN A 3 -12.86 36.46 -5.01
CA ASN A 3 -13.42 36.47 -3.65
C ASN A 3 -14.20 35.20 -3.29
N ALA A 4 -14.78 34.49 -4.27
CA ALA A 4 -15.55 33.27 -4.02
C ALA A 4 -14.66 32.08 -3.62
N LYS A 5 -13.45 31.98 -4.19
CA LYS A 5 -12.45 30.96 -3.81
C LYS A 5 -11.93 31.19 -2.39
N ARG A 6 -11.74 32.45 -2.00
CA ARG A 6 -11.25 32.82 -0.66
C ARG A 6 -12.30 32.55 0.41
N ALA A 7 -13.57 32.86 0.14
CA ALA A 7 -14.68 32.55 1.05
C ALA A 7 -14.91 31.04 1.23
N ARG A 8 -14.69 30.23 0.19
CA ARG A 8 -14.78 28.76 0.28
C ARG A 8 -13.63 28.16 1.10
N ALA A 9 -12.43 28.73 0.98
CA ALA A 9 -11.26 28.32 1.77
C ALA A 9 -11.36 28.71 3.26
N GLU A 10 -12.09 29.78 3.59
CA GLU A 10 -12.35 30.13 5.00
C GLU A 10 -13.43 29.27 5.65
N ARG A 11 -14.51 28.90 4.92
CA ARG A 11 -15.50 27.93 5.42
C ARG A 11 -14.91 26.55 5.70
N ALA A 12 -13.95 26.09 4.90
CA ALA A 12 -13.29 24.81 5.11
C ALA A 12 -12.37 24.79 6.35
N LYS A 13 -11.98 25.97 6.89
CA LYS A 13 -11.20 26.07 8.12
C LYS A 13 -12.04 26.04 9.39
N SER A 14 -13.36 26.23 9.30
CA SER A 14 -14.25 26.30 10.47
C SER A 14 -14.93 24.98 10.84
N GLU A 15 -14.75 23.91 10.07
CA GLU A 15 -15.35 22.60 10.34
C GLU A 15 -14.27 21.52 10.45
N VAL A 16 -13.32 21.72 11.36
CA VAL A 16 -12.57 20.59 11.93
C VAL A 16 -13.42 20.06 13.07
N SER A 17 -14.43 19.25 12.74
CA SER A 17 -15.01 18.35 13.73
C SER A 17 -13.95 17.31 14.01
N LEU A 18 -13.27 17.46 15.14
CA LEU A 18 -12.50 16.37 15.72
C LEU A 18 -13.50 15.24 15.97
N TYR A 19 -13.22 14.06 15.43
CA TYR A 19 -14.02 12.88 15.69
C TYR A 19 -14.03 12.65 17.20
N GLU A 20 -15.17 12.87 17.85
CA GLU A 20 -15.36 12.48 19.25
C GLU A 20 -15.39 10.96 19.28
N VAL A 21 -14.33 10.37 19.86
CA VAL A 21 -14.31 8.94 20.15
C VAL A 21 -15.37 8.70 21.22
N PRO A 22 -16.39 7.86 20.99
CA PRO A 22 -17.41 7.57 22.00
C PRO A 22 -16.76 7.08 23.29
N ASP A 23 -17.12 7.69 24.43
CA ASP A 23 -16.61 7.34 25.78
C ASP A 23 -16.95 5.89 26.20
N ASP A 24 -17.84 5.24 25.45
CA ASP A 24 -18.42 3.93 25.76
C ASP A 24 -17.80 2.77 24.97
N LEU A 25 -16.72 3.01 24.21
CA LEU A 25 -15.97 1.93 23.59
C LEU A 25 -15.29 1.13 24.70
N ASP A 26 -15.93 0.01 25.05
CA ASP A 26 -15.35 -1.09 25.80
C ASP A 26 -14.09 -1.55 25.03
N LEU A 27 -12.96 -0.87 25.26
CA LEU A 27 -11.62 -1.14 24.72
C LEU A 27 -11.08 -2.43 25.34
N ARG A 28 -11.88 -3.49 25.33
CA ARG A 28 -11.35 -4.82 25.47
C ARG A 28 -10.46 -4.99 24.26
N GLU A 29 -9.16 -5.18 24.51
CA GLU A 29 -8.31 -5.82 23.53
C GLU A 29 -9.02 -7.11 23.12
N GLU A 30 -9.72 -7.06 22.00
CA GLU A 30 -10.19 -8.26 21.32
C GLU A 30 -8.92 -9.02 20.94
N THR A 31 -8.51 -9.88 21.85
CA THR A 31 -7.45 -10.85 21.63
C THR A 31 -8.06 -11.91 20.73
N TYR A 32 -8.00 -11.62 19.42
CA TYR A 32 -8.32 -12.61 18.41
C TYR A 32 -7.44 -13.85 18.68
N PRO A 33 -8.02 -15.06 18.72
CA PRO A 33 -7.24 -16.28 18.89
C PRO A 33 -6.15 -16.31 17.81
N THR A 34 -4.89 -16.43 18.26
CA THR A 34 -3.64 -16.24 17.49
C THR A 34 -3.45 -17.25 16.34
N ASP A 35 -4.42 -18.12 16.12
CA ASP A 35 -4.43 -19.19 15.13
C ASP A 35 -5.52 -18.93 14.08
N LEU A 36 -5.40 -17.84 13.30
CA LEU A 36 -6.17 -17.59 12.07
C LEU A 36 -5.24 -16.97 11.00
N VAL A 37 -4.51 -17.80 10.22
CA VAL A 37 -4.94 -18.52 8.99
C VAL A 37 -4.47 -17.87 7.67
N CYS A 38 -3.55 -16.91 7.69
CA CYS A 38 -2.72 -16.67 6.51
C CYS A 38 -1.25 -16.49 6.88
N GLY A 39 -0.42 -17.50 6.57
CA GLY A 39 1.04 -17.37 6.61
C GLY A 39 1.59 -16.43 5.53
N CYS A 40 0.72 -15.76 4.80
CA CYS A 40 1.01 -14.79 3.75
C CYS A 40 0.25 -13.49 4.05
N ARG A 41 0.78 -12.34 3.65
CA ARG A 41 0.04 -11.06 3.66
C ARG A 41 0.49 -10.18 2.51
N ILE A 42 -0.42 -9.34 2.02
CA ILE A 42 -0.11 -8.26 1.11
C ILE A 42 -0.18 -6.93 1.88
N VAL A 43 0.87 -6.14 1.83
CA VAL A 43 0.98 -4.83 2.48
C VAL A 43 1.15 -3.76 1.41
N GLN A 44 0.48 -2.64 1.60
CA GLN A 44 0.59 -1.49 0.70
C GLN A 44 1.16 -0.28 1.47
N ARG A 45 1.99 0.50 0.77
CA ARG A 45 2.43 1.82 1.21
C ARG A 45 2.11 2.82 0.12
N LEU A 46 1.31 3.83 0.44
CA LEU A 46 0.90 4.88 -0.49
C LEU A 46 1.43 6.23 0.01
N VAL A 47 1.95 7.04 -0.91
CA VAL A 47 2.41 8.40 -0.62
C VAL A 47 1.76 9.34 -1.62
N SER A 48 1.03 10.32 -1.09
CA SER A 48 0.34 11.33 -1.88
C SER A 48 0.90 12.72 -1.64
N ALA A 49 0.94 13.55 -2.68
CA ALA A 49 1.27 14.97 -2.63
C ALA A 49 0.21 15.74 -3.44
N ASP A 50 -0.29 16.85 -2.89
CA ASP A 50 -1.33 17.68 -3.53
C ASP A 50 -2.54 16.89 -4.06
N PHE A 51 -3.01 15.91 -3.27
CA PHE A 51 -4.11 14.99 -3.62
C PHE A 51 -3.83 14.02 -4.79
N ALA A 52 -2.59 13.95 -5.28
CA ALA A 52 -2.17 12.98 -6.28
C ALA A 52 -1.29 11.88 -5.66
N LEU A 53 -1.46 10.63 -6.07
CA LEU A 53 -0.56 9.54 -5.72
C LEU A 53 0.78 9.76 -6.45
N VAL A 54 1.89 9.84 -5.69
CA VAL A 54 3.23 10.10 -6.24
C VAL A 54 4.20 8.97 -6.00
N TYR A 55 3.90 8.08 -5.05
CA TYR A 55 4.66 6.86 -4.85
C TYR A 55 3.77 5.76 -4.25
N PHE A 56 4.01 4.52 -4.67
CA PHE A 56 3.48 3.36 -3.98
C PHE A 56 4.53 2.26 -3.85
N ALA A 57 4.31 1.36 -2.89
CA ALA A 57 4.92 0.05 -2.82
C ALA A 57 3.87 -0.98 -2.40
N ILE A 58 3.85 -2.14 -3.05
CA ILE A 58 2.95 -3.25 -2.75
C ILE A 58 3.83 -4.48 -2.54
N VAL A 59 3.68 -5.13 -1.40
CA VAL A 59 4.59 -6.18 -0.93
C VAL A 59 3.77 -7.40 -0.52
N TRP A 60 4.02 -8.53 -1.17
CA TRP A 60 3.61 -9.83 -0.64
C TRP A 60 4.74 -10.39 0.23
N ALA A 61 4.41 -10.67 1.49
CA ALA A 61 5.31 -11.26 2.46
C ALA A 61 4.76 -12.57 3.02
N LYS A 62 5.66 -13.47 3.41
CA LYS A 62 5.37 -14.74 4.06
C LYS A 62 5.92 -14.72 5.49
N LYS A 63 5.17 -15.23 6.45
CA LYS A 63 5.62 -15.37 7.83
C LYS A 63 6.68 -16.46 7.91
N VAL A 64 7.87 -16.14 8.42
CA VAL A 64 8.99 -17.09 8.56
C VAL A 64 9.30 -17.40 10.03
N ASP A 65 8.98 -16.47 10.94
CA ASP A 65 9.05 -16.67 12.39
C ASP A 65 7.90 -15.90 13.09
N VAL A 66 7.78 -16.01 14.41
CA VAL A 66 6.73 -15.40 15.24
C VAL A 66 6.56 -13.90 14.95
N ASP A 67 7.68 -13.18 14.84
CA ASP A 67 7.74 -11.74 14.59
C ASP A 67 8.42 -11.38 13.27
N GLU A 68 8.74 -12.38 12.44
CA GLU A 68 9.51 -12.17 11.21
C GLU A 68 8.67 -12.47 9.96
N TRP A 69 8.67 -11.50 9.05
CA TRP A 69 8.04 -11.57 7.74
C TRP A 69 9.10 -11.41 6.66
N GLU A 70 9.15 -12.38 5.76
CA GLU A 70 10.05 -12.34 4.62
C GLU A 70 9.27 -11.89 3.39
N GLU A 71 9.73 -10.82 2.75
CA GLU A 71 9.23 -10.43 1.43
C GLU A 71 9.45 -11.55 0.42
N GLN A 72 8.39 -11.90 -0.31
CA GLN A 72 8.47 -12.87 -1.40
C GLN A 72 8.47 -12.17 -2.76
N TYR A 73 7.69 -11.10 -2.87
CA TYR A 73 7.52 -10.35 -4.11
C TYR A 73 7.05 -8.94 -3.80
N SER A 74 7.53 -7.95 -4.54
CA SER A 74 7.03 -6.58 -4.42
C SER A 74 7.06 -5.82 -5.73
N CYS A 75 6.26 -4.76 -5.79
CA CYS A 75 6.28 -3.77 -6.86
C CYS A 75 6.27 -2.37 -6.27
N ASP A 76 7.10 -1.47 -6.80
CA ASP A 76 7.18 -0.08 -6.32
C ASP A 76 7.46 0.91 -7.46
N THR A 77 7.32 2.21 -7.14
CA THR A 77 7.58 3.32 -8.07
C THR A 77 8.82 4.13 -7.72
N GLY A 78 9.81 3.50 -7.09
CA GLY A 78 11.05 4.14 -6.67
C GLY A 78 11.83 4.73 -7.85
N HIS A 79 12.62 5.78 -7.59
CA HIS A 79 13.54 6.36 -8.58
C HIS A 79 12.91 6.74 -9.94
N GLY A 80 11.60 7.04 -9.97
CA GLY A 80 10.88 7.40 -11.19
C GLY A 80 10.62 6.23 -12.15
N HIS A 81 10.66 4.99 -11.67
CA HIS A 81 10.44 3.79 -12.46
C HIS A 81 9.50 2.84 -11.74
N PHE A 82 8.75 2.05 -12.50
CA PHE A 82 8.01 0.91 -11.97
C PHE A 82 8.95 -0.30 -11.88
N HIS A 83 9.15 -0.80 -10.66
CA HIS A 83 10.00 -1.94 -10.33
C HIS A 83 9.18 -3.16 -9.98
N GLU A 84 9.71 -4.33 -10.33
CA GLU A 84 9.28 -5.64 -9.85
C GLU A 84 10.45 -6.29 -9.10
N HIS A 85 10.22 -6.78 -7.88
CA HIS A 85 11.20 -7.50 -7.07
C HIS A 85 10.72 -8.94 -6.88
N VAL A 86 11.52 -9.91 -7.32
CA VAL A 86 11.07 -11.31 -7.46
C VAL A 86 11.55 -12.24 -6.34
N THR A 87 12.60 -11.86 -5.60
CA THR A 87 13.17 -12.68 -4.50
C THR A 87 13.32 -11.90 -3.17
N GLY A 88 12.51 -10.85 -2.99
CA GLY A 88 12.43 -10.11 -1.73
C GLY A 88 13.71 -9.37 -1.34
N TYR A 89 14.29 -8.61 -2.27
CA TYR A 89 15.50 -7.80 -2.07
C TYR A 89 16.78 -8.56 -1.65
N ARG A 90 16.77 -9.90 -1.66
CA ARG A 90 17.94 -10.69 -1.22
C ARG A 90 19.16 -10.59 -2.14
N LYS A 91 18.97 -10.12 -3.39
CA LYS A 91 20.06 -10.02 -4.38
C LYS A 91 20.20 -8.59 -4.92
N PRO A 92 21.43 -8.10 -5.16
CA PRO A 92 21.69 -6.74 -5.66
C PRO A 92 21.03 -6.39 -7.01
N ASN A 93 20.62 -7.39 -7.80
CA ASN A 93 20.01 -7.23 -9.13
C ASN A 93 18.60 -7.83 -9.21
N ASP A 94 17.92 -7.96 -8.08
CA ASP A 94 16.60 -8.59 -8.02
C ASP A 94 15.46 -7.68 -8.48
N ALA A 95 15.76 -6.39 -8.59
CA ALA A 95 14.85 -5.39 -9.13
C ALA A 95 14.87 -5.42 -10.66
N ARG A 96 13.72 -5.69 -11.26
CA ARG A 96 13.49 -5.52 -12.68
C ARG A 96 12.79 -4.19 -12.93
N ILE A 97 13.48 -3.31 -13.66
CA ILE A 97 12.87 -2.07 -14.16
C ILE A 97 11.93 -2.44 -15.31
N LEU A 98 10.63 -2.20 -15.13
CA LEU A 98 9.62 -2.49 -16.15
C LEU A 98 9.37 -1.28 -17.05
N ARG A 99 9.26 -0.08 -16.45
CA ARG A 99 8.98 1.14 -17.22
C ARG A 99 9.37 2.41 -16.45
N PRO A 100 9.86 3.46 -17.13
CA PRO A 100 9.91 4.80 -16.56
C PRO A 100 8.50 5.38 -16.32
N LEU A 101 8.40 6.26 -15.32
CA LEU A 101 7.19 6.99 -14.95
C LEU A 101 7.37 8.46 -15.32
N TYR A 102 6.42 9.03 -16.05
CA TYR A 102 6.52 10.40 -16.55
C TYR A 102 5.56 11.36 -15.83
N SER A 103 4.59 10.83 -15.09
CA SER A 103 3.52 11.59 -14.45
C SER A 103 2.89 10.82 -13.28
N HIS A 104 2.11 11.53 -12.46
CA HIS A 104 1.29 10.92 -11.41
C HIS A 104 0.17 10.03 -11.97
N VAL A 105 -0.26 10.27 -13.21
CA VAL A 105 -1.23 9.41 -13.91
C VAL A 105 -0.62 8.04 -14.13
N ASP A 106 0.65 7.98 -14.53
CA ASP A 106 1.37 6.70 -14.66
C ASP A 106 1.41 5.98 -13.31
N VAL A 107 1.74 6.69 -12.21
CA VAL A 107 1.79 6.10 -10.87
C VAL A 107 0.44 5.46 -10.49
N GLN A 108 -0.67 6.14 -10.78
CA GLN A 108 -2.00 5.59 -10.49
C GLN A 108 -2.33 4.37 -11.36
N GLU A 109 -2.05 4.42 -12.67
CA GLU A 109 -2.27 3.28 -13.57
C GLU A 109 -1.42 2.06 -13.17
N PHE A 110 -0.18 2.29 -12.74
CA PHE A 110 0.71 1.22 -12.30
C PHE A 110 0.38 0.69 -10.91
N PHE A 111 -0.33 1.46 -10.07
CA PHE A 111 -0.78 0.97 -8.77
C PHE A 111 -1.76 -0.19 -8.94
N ASP A 112 -2.79 -0.01 -9.76
CA ASP A 112 -3.81 -1.05 -10.01
C ASP A 112 -3.15 -2.30 -10.60
N ARG A 113 -2.32 -2.11 -11.63
CA ARG A 113 -1.56 -3.21 -12.25
C ARG A 113 -0.60 -3.88 -11.27
N GLY A 114 0.07 -3.10 -10.43
CA GLY A 114 1.00 -3.61 -9.43
C GLY A 114 0.28 -4.46 -8.40
N TYR A 115 -0.94 -4.06 -8.01
CA TYR A 115 -1.75 -4.84 -7.09
C TYR A 115 -2.15 -6.19 -7.68
N ASP A 116 -2.65 -6.20 -8.92
CA ASP A 116 -2.99 -7.44 -9.63
C ASP A 116 -1.79 -8.39 -9.73
N LEU A 117 -0.61 -7.87 -10.07
CA LEU A 117 0.61 -8.68 -10.15
C LEU A 117 0.99 -9.33 -8.82
N VAL A 118 0.92 -8.56 -7.72
CA VAL A 118 1.24 -9.08 -6.38
C VAL A 118 0.19 -10.09 -5.94
N GLN A 119 -1.09 -9.83 -6.23
CA GLN A 119 -2.20 -10.73 -5.92
C GLN A 119 -2.09 -12.04 -6.70
N ASP A 120 -1.83 -12.00 -8.01
CA ASP A 120 -1.63 -13.18 -8.85
C ASP A 120 -0.49 -14.05 -8.33
N ARG A 121 0.64 -13.44 -7.93
CA ARG A 121 1.78 -14.16 -7.34
C ARG A 121 1.41 -14.77 -6.00
N HIS A 122 0.72 -14.02 -5.14
CA HIS A 122 0.22 -14.51 -3.87
C HIS A 122 -0.68 -15.74 -4.07
N ASP A 123 -1.66 -15.67 -4.99
CA ASP A 123 -2.64 -16.73 -5.19
C ASP A 123 -2.01 -17.98 -5.82
N GLN A 124 -1.06 -17.82 -6.75
CA GLN A 124 -0.30 -18.94 -7.30
C GLN A 124 0.48 -19.73 -6.23
N ASN A 125 0.98 -19.05 -5.19
CA ASN A 125 1.90 -19.64 -4.21
C ASN A 125 1.25 -19.98 -2.86
N CYS A 126 0.21 -19.25 -2.45
CA CYS A 126 -0.51 -19.46 -1.19
C CYS A 126 -1.90 -20.11 -1.42
N GLY A 127 -2.50 -19.97 -2.61
CA GLY A 127 -3.86 -20.43 -2.92
C GLY A 127 -3.99 -21.83 -3.53
N GLY A 128 -2.89 -22.43 -4.01
CA GLY A 128 -2.89 -23.77 -4.61
C GLY A 128 -3.58 -23.80 -5.98
N GLY A 129 -2.79 -23.88 -7.04
CA GLY A 129 -3.28 -23.97 -8.43
C GLY A 129 -2.71 -25.14 -9.21
N HIS A 130 -2.88 -26.36 -8.69
CA HIS A 130 -3.52 -27.53 -9.32
C HIS A 130 -3.20 -28.82 -8.57
#